data_AF-A0A161W9K8-F1
#
_entry.id   AF-A0A161W9K8-F1
#
_cell.length_a   1.000
_cell.length_b   1.000
_cell.length_c   1.000
_cell.angle_alpha   90.00
_cell.angle_beta   90.00
_cell.angle_gamma   90.00
#
_symmetry.space_group_name_H-M   'P 1'
#
loop_
_entity.id
_entity.type
_entity.pdbx_description
1 polymer ?
#
loop_
_entity_poly.entity_id
_entity_poly.type
_entity_poly.pdbx_seq_one_letter_code
_entity_poly.pdbx_strand_id
1 'polypeptide(L)'
;MPLCIACNRLDLADLIDEEKEVQDLVLHDSIAVIKSNISSCNLCRLFYVSITEKLQSEQVEVEEAAWSDSKSPIILRGVQYHDENYDPRGLFRVKVRCDRLSPRAYCYFSFYPGEETPILESAIIGRPIKPPDEQISLLNDWVMSCDRYHKDCHSDPSPLPTRVIDVGLDGKREPRLVITGGEIDRYMTLSHCWGLHPVICTTTETIEDHLKAIPLANLPPSFRDAVLITRLLGIQYIWIDSLCIIQDSKKDWELENVKMGTIYASSYLTIAASASNDSTGGCFTLRDTSNHVRVKYTLRNTGNSQAISIFVRPRPRDFSHLPLSTLHNRAWVTQERLLSSRMIHYDTDQLLWECREARIAEDGVPVDAFTVQKLVWDERLHMSYPFAQGRHPKSEFVWDWYDKKPYDKLPALSGLAKVMEECTGQQYVAGLWKSHLAYGLLWRRSIRWLHEPSDGYRAPSWSWASLEGDIIMPEIASMLPTGNAMEVMIDIIDVRTTPLGLDPRGMLQSGYLKLNGKLNAAEPRIDPGTPGYQRFATYRKELAIDFLNQNGRMVGLAMFDKDYGGSESPLYYLQVVRREIEPSRWHGLLLEPTGEKNQFRRVGFCRTEEIPTRDWFSDVTEETITIV
;
A
#
# COMPACT_ATOMS: atom_id res chain seq x y z
N MET A 1 -29.24 -29.95 -15.94
CA MET A 1 -28.89 -30.24 -14.53
C MET A 1 -28.89 -28.93 -13.77
N PRO A 2 -29.33 -28.93 -12.49
CA PRO A 2 -29.27 -27.77 -11.62
C PRO A 2 -27.83 -27.39 -11.27
N LEU A 3 -27.66 -26.20 -10.70
CA LEU A 3 -26.34 -25.63 -10.38
C LEU A 3 -25.93 -25.98 -8.94
N CYS A 4 -26.89 -25.95 -8.01
CA CYS A 4 -26.78 -26.75 -6.80
C CYS A 4 -27.38 -28.15 -7.03
N ILE A 5 -26.54 -29.17 -7.12
CA ILE A 5 -26.96 -30.58 -7.26
C ILE A 5 -27.81 -31.02 -6.05
N ALA A 6 -27.56 -30.45 -4.87
CA ALA A 6 -28.21 -30.85 -3.63
C ALA A 6 -29.64 -30.30 -3.43
N CYS A 7 -29.98 -29.11 -3.95
CA CYS A 7 -31.32 -28.53 -3.81
C CYS A 7 -32.08 -28.30 -5.13
N ASN A 8 -31.48 -28.64 -6.27
CA ASN A 8 -32.08 -28.50 -7.61
C ASN A 8 -32.52 -27.06 -7.97
N ARG A 9 -31.82 -26.05 -7.47
CA ARG A 9 -32.14 -24.61 -7.62
C ARG A 9 -30.95 -23.79 -8.15
N LEU A 10 -31.21 -22.48 -8.32
CA LEU A 10 -30.38 -21.38 -8.85
C LEU A 10 -30.28 -21.33 -10.38
N ASP A 11 -30.89 -20.31 -10.98
CA ASP A 11 -30.39 -19.59 -12.16
C ASP A 11 -29.81 -18.23 -11.69
N LEU A 12 -28.81 -17.67 -12.37
CA LEU A 12 -28.31 -16.33 -12.04
C LEU A 12 -29.34 -15.24 -12.38
N ALA A 13 -30.29 -15.52 -13.28
CA ALA A 13 -31.47 -14.68 -13.53
C ALA A 13 -32.49 -14.67 -12.37
N ASP A 14 -32.33 -15.50 -11.33
CA ASP A 14 -33.16 -15.42 -10.12
C ASP A 14 -32.67 -14.33 -9.13
N LEU A 15 -31.55 -13.66 -9.43
CA LEU A 15 -30.90 -12.64 -8.59
C LEU A 15 -30.94 -11.22 -9.19
N ILE A 16 -31.48 -11.08 -10.41
CA ILE A 16 -31.65 -9.83 -11.15
C ILE A 16 -33.01 -9.90 -11.86
N ASP A 17 -33.91 -8.93 -11.66
CA ASP A 17 -35.17 -8.86 -12.40
C ASP A 17 -35.10 -8.01 -13.68
N GLU A 18 -36.24 -7.86 -14.36
CA GLU A 18 -36.34 -7.21 -15.68
C GLU A 18 -36.10 -5.68 -15.63
N GLU A 19 -36.26 -5.04 -14.47
CA GLU A 19 -35.90 -3.63 -14.23
C GLU A 19 -34.45 -3.47 -13.75
N LYS A 20 -33.70 -4.59 -13.69
CA LYS A 20 -32.37 -4.73 -13.10
C LYS A 20 -32.32 -4.58 -11.57
N GLU A 21 -33.42 -4.70 -10.82
CA GLU A 21 -33.33 -4.70 -9.35
C GLU A 21 -32.74 -6.02 -8.81
N VAL A 22 -32.29 -5.97 -7.55
CA VAL A 22 -31.52 -7.02 -6.88
C VAL A 22 -32.38 -7.75 -5.85
N GLN A 23 -32.60 -9.05 -6.09
CA GLN A 23 -33.48 -9.89 -5.27
C GLN A 23 -32.71 -10.77 -4.24
N ASP A 24 -33.42 -11.17 -3.17
CA ASP A 24 -32.95 -12.11 -2.14
C ASP A 24 -33.52 -13.52 -2.39
N LEU A 25 -32.65 -14.50 -2.60
CA LEU A 25 -32.99 -15.89 -2.97
C LEU A 25 -32.58 -16.89 -1.88
N VAL A 26 -33.54 -17.65 -1.36
CA VAL A 26 -33.26 -18.73 -0.37
C VAL A 26 -32.78 -20.00 -1.08
N LEU A 27 -31.50 -20.32 -0.90
CA LEU A 27 -30.83 -21.45 -1.55
C LEU A 27 -30.97 -22.76 -0.77
N HIS A 28 -30.75 -22.71 0.54
CA HIS A 28 -30.79 -23.85 1.47
C HIS A 28 -31.37 -23.43 2.81
N ASP A 29 -32.11 -24.32 3.48
CA ASP A 29 -32.78 -24.00 4.75
C ASP A 29 -31.86 -23.98 5.98
N SER A 30 -30.61 -24.49 5.84
CA SER A 30 -29.59 -24.49 6.89
C SER A 30 -28.15 -24.54 6.35
N ILE A 31 -27.20 -24.06 7.16
CA ILE A 31 -25.76 -24.24 6.93
C ILE A 31 -25.34 -25.71 7.02
N ALA A 32 -26.03 -26.51 7.83
CA ALA A 32 -25.82 -27.96 7.95
C ALA A 32 -26.06 -28.70 6.63
N VAL A 33 -27.06 -28.28 5.84
CA VAL A 33 -27.35 -28.83 4.49
C VAL A 33 -26.25 -28.47 3.47
N ILE A 34 -25.61 -27.31 3.60
CA ILE A 34 -24.41 -27.00 2.81
C ILE A 34 -23.26 -27.92 3.22
N LYS A 35 -22.98 -28.03 4.53
CA LYS A 35 -21.88 -28.83 5.08
C LYS A 35 -21.98 -30.32 4.68
N SER A 36 -23.17 -30.89 4.62
CA SER A 36 -23.38 -32.29 4.20
C SER A 36 -23.24 -32.54 2.69
N ASN A 37 -23.17 -31.49 1.86
CA ASN A 37 -23.11 -31.59 0.40
C ASN A 37 -21.80 -31.08 -0.22
N ILE A 38 -20.79 -30.74 0.58
CA ILE A 38 -19.47 -30.26 0.08
C ILE A 38 -18.70 -31.31 -0.74
N SER A 39 -19.03 -32.59 -0.60
CA SER A 39 -18.45 -33.71 -1.37
C SER A 39 -19.22 -34.06 -2.65
N SER A 40 -20.48 -33.64 -2.76
CA SER A 40 -21.40 -33.98 -3.86
C SER A 40 -21.72 -32.77 -4.77
N CYS A 41 -21.47 -31.55 -4.29
CA CYS A 41 -21.83 -30.32 -4.98
C CYS A 41 -20.72 -29.26 -4.83
N ASN A 42 -20.01 -28.97 -5.92
CA ASN A 42 -18.95 -27.95 -5.95
C ASN A 42 -19.45 -26.57 -5.52
N LEU A 43 -20.71 -26.23 -5.79
CA LEU A 43 -21.30 -24.95 -5.37
C LEU A 43 -21.54 -24.90 -3.85
N CYS A 44 -21.98 -26.00 -3.22
CA CYS A 44 -22.05 -26.10 -1.77
C CYS A 44 -20.65 -26.03 -1.13
N ARG A 45 -19.65 -26.69 -1.73
CA ARG A 45 -18.25 -26.61 -1.28
C ARG A 45 -17.74 -25.18 -1.31
N LEU A 46 -17.92 -24.47 -2.43
CA LEU A 46 -17.51 -23.07 -2.58
C LEU A 46 -18.17 -22.18 -1.52
N PHE A 47 -19.49 -22.28 -1.35
CA PHE A 47 -20.22 -21.49 -0.35
C PHE A 47 -19.79 -21.82 1.08
N TYR A 48 -19.48 -23.09 1.40
CA TYR A 48 -18.95 -23.45 2.72
C TYR A 48 -17.58 -22.83 2.98
N VAL A 49 -16.64 -22.98 2.04
CA VAL A 49 -15.28 -22.46 2.13
C VAL A 49 -15.29 -20.94 2.32
N SER A 50 -16.01 -20.20 1.47
CA SER A 50 -16.09 -18.74 1.55
C SER A 50 -16.78 -18.22 2.83
N ILE A 51 -17.63 -19.00 3.50
CA ILE A 51 -18.13 -18.65 4.83
C ILE A 51 -17.03 -18.87 5.88
N THR A 52 -16.35 -20.04 5.86
CA THR A 52 -15.33 -20.38 6.86
C THR A 52 -14.10 -19.46 6.82
N GLU A 53 -13.58 -19.13 5.64
CA GLU A 53 -12.43 -18.23 5.46
C GLU A 53 -12.75 -16.83 5.98
N LYS A 54 -13.97 -16.33 5.71
CA LYS A 54 -14.40 -15.00 6.13
C LYS A 54 -14.46 -14.89 7.66
N LEU A 55 -15.02 -15.89 8.33
CA LEU A 55 -15.07 -15.94 9.80
C LEU A 55 -13.68 -16.01 10.44
N GLN A 56 -12.76 -16.80 9.86
CA GLN A 56 -11.36 -16.84 10.28
C GLN A 56 -10.68 -15.47 10.13
N SER A 57 -10.89 -14.79 8.99
CA SER A 57 -10.29 -13.47 8.71
C SER A 57 -10.75 -12.37 9.67
N GLU A 58 -11.98 -12.45 10.17
CA GLU A 58 -12.56 -11.47 11.11
C GLU A 58 -12.39 -11.88 12.59
N GLN A 59 -11.70 -12.99 12.86
CA GLN A 59 -11.54 -13.59 14.20
C GLN A 59 -12.88 -13.83 14.92
N VAL A 60 -13.93 -14.16 14.16
CA VAL A 60 -15.28 -14.41 14.69
C VAL A 60 -15.39 -15.88 15.08
N GLU A 61 -15.29 -16.17 16.37
CA GLU A 61 -15.67 -17.47 16.92
C GLU A 61 -17.18 -17.69 16.73
N VAL A 62 -17.55 -18.89 16.28
CA VAL A 62 -18.93 -19.31 16.04
C VAL A 62 -19.18 -20.60 16.79
N GLU A 63 -20.13 -20.59 17.72
CA GLU A 63 -20.50 -21.75 18.53
C GLU A 63 -20.79 -22.98 17.66
N GLU A 64 -20.34 -24.16 18.09
CA GLU A 64 -20.53 -25.40 17.33
C GLU A 64 -22.02 -25.71 17.05
N ALA A 65 -22.90 -25.33 18.00
CA ALA A 65 -24.35 -25.41 17.85
C ALA A 65 -24.88 -24.66 16.61
N ALA A 66 -24.30 -23.50 16.27
CA ALA A 66 -24.71 -22.70 15.11
C ALA A 66 -24.46 -23.43 13.77
N TRP A 67 -23.40 -24.24 13.69
CA TRP A 67 -23.13 -25.09 12.52
C TRP A 67 -24.09 -26.29 12.39
N SER A 68 -24.89 -26.56 13.43
CA SER A 68 -25.87 -27.65 13.48
C SER A 68 -27.34 -27.18 13.39
N ASP A 69 -27.61 -25.87 13.39
CA ASP A 69 -28.98 -25.36 13.33
C ASP A 69 -29.66 -25.73 12.00
N SER A 70 -30.82 -26.38 12.12
CA SER A 70 -31.67 -26.83 11.03
C SER A 70 -32.61 -25.74 10.49
N LYS A 71 -32.63 -24.54 11.08
CA LYS A 71 -33.59 -23.46 10.77
C LYS A 71 -32.94 -22.11 10.44
N SER A 72 -31.68 -22.09 10.02
CA SER A 72 -30.95 -20.87 9.63
C SER A 72 -30.73 -20.79 8.12
N PRO A 73 -31.66 -20.18 7.36
CA PRO A 73 -31.62 -20.20 5.90
C PRO A 73 -30.41 -19.43 5.35
N ILE A 74 -29.87 -19.98 4.27
CA ILE A 74 -28.80 -19.40 3.48
C ILE A 74 -29.42 -18.61 2.33
N ILE A 75 -29.26 -17.29 2.40
CA ILE A 75 -29.83 -16.35 1.42
C ILE A 75 -28.72 -15.80 0.54
N LEU A 76 -28.94 -15.84 -0.77
CA LEU A 76 -28.14 -15.19 -1.80
C LEU A 76 -28.78 -13.84 -2.15
N ARG A 77 -27.99 -12.78 -2.28
CA ARG A 77 -28.45 -11.49 -2.81
C ARG A 77 -27.45 -10.98 -3.82
N GLY A 78 -27.90 -10.50 -4.97
CA GLY A 78 -26.99 -9.83 -5.92
C GLY A 78 -26.33 -8.57 -5.35
N VAL A 79 -25.30 -8.06 -6.03
CA VAL A 79 -24.75 -6.72 -5.82
C VAL A 79 -24.34 -6.17 -7.19
N GLN A 80 -24.93 -5.04 -7.57
CA GLN A 80 -24.58 -4.33 -8.79
C GLN A 80 -23.44 -3.35 -8.57
N TYR A 81 -22.65 -3.18 -9.62
CA TYR A 81 -21.77 -2.05 -9.77
C TYR A 81 -22.57 -0.92 -10.40
N HIS A 82 -22.46 0.25 -9.79
CA HIS A 82 -23.01 1.51 -10.29
C HIS A 82 -21.83 2.40 -10.66
N ASP A 83 -21.92 3.12 -11.77
CA ASP A 83 -20.87 4.08 -12.14
C ASP A 83 -20.98 5.39 -11.35
N GLU A 84 -20.18 6.40 -11.71
CA GLU A 84 -20.16 7.70 -11.03
C GLU A 84 -21.47 8.49 -11.11
N ASN A 85 -22.36 8.17 -12.06
CA ASN A 85 -23.71 8.74 -12.18
C ASN A 85 -24.76 7.93 -11.38
N TYR A 86 -24.32 6.87 -10.70
CA TYR A 86 -25.13 5.83 -10.06
C TYR A 86 -25.89 4.89 -11.04
N ASP A 87 -25.57 4.91 -12.34
CA ASP A 87 -26.23 4.05 -13.33
C ASP A 87 -25.83 2.57 -13.14
N PRO A 88 -26.79 1.62 -13.07
CA PRO A 88 -26.50 0.19 -12.84
C PRO A 88 -25.89 -0.47 -14.09
N ARG A 89 -24.57 -0.69 -14.02
CA ARG A 89 -23.76 -1.26 -15.11
C ARG A 89 -23.79 -2.78 -15.18
N GLY A 90 -24.14 -3.45 -14.08
CA GLY A 90 -24.31 -4.90 -14.04
C GLY A 90 -23.98 -5.52 -12.67
N LEU A 91 -24.37 -6.77 -12.48
CA LEU A 91 -24.05 -7.58 -11.31
C LEU A 91 -22.56 -7.98 -11.34
N PHE A 92 -21.80 -7.72 -10.27
CA PHE A 92 -20.37 -8.11 -10.19
C PHE A 92 -20.04 -9.07 -9.03
N ARG A 93 -20.96 -9.21 -8.06
CA ARG A 93 -20.86 -10.20 -6.99
C ARG A 93 -22.23 -10.59 -6.43
N VAL A 94 -22.30 -11.75 -5.78
CA VAL A 94 -23.46 -12.18 -4.98
C VAL A 94 -23.02 -12.29 -3.52
N LYS A 95 -23.79 -11.74 -2.60
CA LYS A 95 -23.63 -11.88 -1.15
C LYS A 95 -24.37 -13.12 -0.67
N VAL A 96 -23.66 -14.08 -0.09
CA VAL A 96 -24.27 -15.10 0.80
C VAL A 96 -24.44 -14.49 2.19
N ARG A 97 -25.58 -14.72 2.84
CA ARG A 97 -25.85 -14.40 4.25
C ARG A 97 -26.59 -15.54 4.95
N CYS A 98 -26.43 -15.61 6.27
CA CYS A 98 -27.18 -16.49 7.17
C CYS A 98 -28.02 -15.62 8.12
N ASP A 99 -29.33 -15.88 8.21
CA ASP A 99 -30.27 -14.85 8.71
C ASP A 99 -30.57 -14.88 10.22
N ARG A 100 -30.32 -16.02 10.88
CA ARG A 100 -30.68 -16.23 12.30
C ARG A 100 -29.50 -16.35 13.25
N LEU A 101 -28.29 -16.49 12.71
CA LEU A 101 -27.06 -16.65 13.49
C LEU A 101 -26.21 -15.40 13.26
N SER A 102 -25.71 -14.80 14.34
CA SER A 102 -24.98 -13.53 14.29
C SER A 102 -23.64 -13.51 13.52
N PRO A 103 -23.00 -14.64 13.10
CA PRO A 103 -22.03 -14.60 11.99
C PRO A 103 -22.64 -14.08 10.66
N ARG A 104 -22.59 -12.76 10.47
CA ARG A 104 -22.87 -12.09 9.19
C ARG A 104 -21.69 -12.22 8.22
N ALA A 105 -21.39 -13.44 7.79
CA ALA A 105 -20.46 -13.66 6.69
C ALA A 105 -20.92 -12.90 5.43
N TYR A 106 -19.95 -12.48 4.61
CA TYR A 106 -20.15 -12.05 3.23
C TYR A 106 -19.32 -12.98 2.37
N CYS A 107 -19.95 -13.83 1.56
CA CYS A 107 -19.26 -14.39 0.40
C CYS A 107 -19.29 -13.38 -0.75
N TYR A 108 -18.35 -13.54 -1.67
CA TYR A 108 -18.13 -12.68 -2.83
C TYR A 108 -17.86 -13.58 -4.02
N PHE A 109 -18.47 -13.31 -5.16
CA PHE A 109 -18.29 -14.12 -6.37
C PHE A 109 -18.07 -13.22 -7.58
N SER A 110 -16.83 -13.04 -8.01
CA SER A 110 -16.58 -12.51 -9.36
C SER A 110 -17.20 -13.49 -10.36
N PHE A 111 -18.12 -13.00 -11.20
CA PHE A 111 -18.73 -13.76 -12.28
C PHE A 111 -17.80 -13.78 -13.51
N TYR A 112 -18.14 -14.57 -14.54
CA TYR A 112 -17.60 -14.39 -15.89
C TYR A 112 -18.56 -14.85 -17.00
N PRO A 113 -18.62 -14.16 -18.15
CA PRO A 113 -19.27 -14.65 -19.35
C PRO A 113 -18.31 -15.57 -20.10
N GLY A 114 -18.75 -16.79 -20.39
CA GLY A 114 -18.27 -17.52 -21.56
C GLY A 114 -19.21 -17.25 -22.73
N GLU A 115 -18.64 -17.06 -23.92
CA GLU A 115 -19.31 -16.83 -25.22
C GLU A 115 -19.92 -15.43 -25.43
N GLU A 116 -19.62 -14.84 -26.60
CA GLU A 116 -19.90 -13.44 -26.94
C GLU A 116 -21.40 -13.19 -27.18
N THR A 117 -22.07 -12.53 -26.24
CA THR A 117 -23.36 -11.87 -26.50
C THR A 117 -23.39 -10.49 -25.80
N PRO A 118 -23.50 -9.37 -26.55
CA PRO A 118 -23.36 -8.01 -25.99
C PRO A 118 -24.32 -7.65 -24.85
N ILE A 119 -25.45 -8.38 -24.73
CA ILE A 119 -26.43 -8.16 -23.67
C ILE A 119 -25.85 -8.52 -22.30
N LEU A 120 -25.01 -9.57 -22.21
CA LEU A 120 -24.37 -9.99 -20.97
C LEU A 120 -23.44 -8.91 -20.41
N GLU A 121 -22.71 -8.23 -21.28
CA GLU A 121 -21.74 -7.19 -20.91
C GLU A 121 -22.40 -5.96 -20.25
N SER A 122 -23.71 -5.79 -20.49
CA SER A 122 -24.54 -4.73 -19.89
C SER A 122 -25.29 -5.16 -18.61
N ALA A 123 -25.17 -6.44 -18.24
CA ALA A 123 -25.92 -7.08 -17.18
C ALA A 123 -25.02 -7.66 -16.07
N ILE A 124 -23.79 -8.08 -16.40
CA ILE A 124 -22.93 -8.84 -15.50
C ILE A 124 -21.44 -8.58 -15.79
N ILE A 125 -20.62 -8.41 -14.74
CA ILE A 125 -19.27 -7.84 -14.79
C ILE A 125 -18.24 -8.82 -14.19
N GLY A 126 -17.13 -9.02 -14.89
CA GLY A 126 -16.09 -10.02 -14.60
C GLY A 126 -15.76 -10.87 -15.84
N ARG A 127 -14.57 -11.49 -15.92
CA ARG A 127 -14.02 -12.44 -17.00
C ARG A 127 -13.05 -15.28 -16.55
N PRO A 128 -12.79 -16.33 -17.43
CA PRO A 128 -11.55 -17.13 -17.33
C PRO A 128 -10.35 -16.19 -17.33
N ILE A 129 -9.74 -16.01 -16.15
CA ILE A 129 -8.34 -15.56 -16.04
C ILE A 129 -7.56 -16.35 -17.07
N LYS A 130 -6.83 -15.63 -17.93
CA LYS A 130 -6.23 -16.24 -19.10
C LYS A 130 -5.17 -17.25 -18.63
N PRO A 131 -5.09 -18.44 -19.26
CA PRO A 131 -4.02 -19.38 -18.95
C PRO A 131 -2.65 -18.73 -19.24
N PRO A 132 -1.55 -19.19 -18.63
CA PRO A 132 -0.26 -18.49 -18.67
C PRO A 132 0.29 -18.18 -20.08
N ASP A 133 -0.07 -18.98 -21.07
CA ASP A 133 0.24 -18.79 -22.49
C ASP A 133 -0.55 -17.64 -23.17
N GLU A 134 -1.77 -17.34 -22.70
CA GLU A 134 -2.59 -16.24 -23.20
C GLU A 134 -2.35 -14.90 -22.47
N GLN A 135 -1.74 -14.91 -21.28
CA GLN A 135 -1.43 -13.71 -20.48
C GLN A 135 -0.63 -12.65 -21.26
N ILE A 136 0.28 -13.10 -22.13
CA ILE A 136 1.12 -12.24 -22.97
C ILE A 136 0.29 -11.48 -24.02
N SER A 137 -0.80 -12.08 -24.50
CA SER A 137 -1.74 -11.40 -25.41
C SER A 137 -2.48 -10.27 -24.67
N LEU A 138 -3.01 -10.57 -23.48
CA LEU A 138 -3.68 -9.56 -22.63
C LEU A 138 -2.74 -8.39 -22.24
N LEU A 139 -1.47 -8.69 -21.95
CA LEU A 139 -0.48 -7.66 -21.64
C LEU A 139 -0.18 -6.76 -22.86
N ASN A 140 -0.10 -7.34 -24.07
CA ASN A 140 0.00 -6.57 -25.31
C ASN A 140 -1.25 -5.69 -25.53
N ASP A 141 -2.46 -6.22 -25.33
CA ASP A 141 -3.72 -5.46 -25.44
C ASP A 141 -3.71 -4.22 -24.53
N TRP A 142 -3.29 -4.39 -23.26
CA TRP A 142 -3.19 -3.32 -22.28
C TRP A 142 -2.10 -2.29 -22.61
N VAL A 143 -0.92 -2.73 -23.03
CA VAL A 143 0.18 -1.86 -23.48
C VAL A 143 -0.25 -1.01 -24.67
N MET A 144 -0.83 -1.63 -25.71
CA MET A 144 -1.29 -0.93 -26.92
C MET A 144 -2.46 0.01 -26.65
N SER A 145 -3.35 -0.33 -25.72
CA SER A 145 -4.43 0.56 -25.28
C SER A 145 -3.86 1.78 -24.55
N CYS A 146 -2.92 1.57 -23.62
CA CYS A 146 -2.25 2.63 -22.87
C CYS A 146 -1.52 3.60 -23.81
N ASP A 147 -0.66 3.09 -24.69
CA ASP A 147 0.13 3.88 -25.65
C ASP A 147 -0.71 4.68 -26.65
N ARG A 148 -1.98 4.29 -26.85
CA ARG A 148 -2.90 4.94 -27.80
C ARG A 148 -3.83 5.96 -27.16
N TYR A 149 -4.16 5.80 -25.88
CA TYR A 149 -5.23 6.59 -25.23
C TYR A 149 -4.78 7.39 -24.01
N HIS A 150 -3.72 6.98 -23.31
CA HIS A 150 -3.20 7.67 -22.13
C HIS A 150 -2.06 8.63 -22.52
N LYS A 151 -2.16 9.89 -22.10
CA LYS A 151 -1.22 10.98 -22.43
C LYS A 151 -0.15 11.21 -21.37
N ASP A 152 -0.45 10.93 -20.11
CA ASP A 152 0.49 11.05 -18.99
C ASP A 152 1.45 9.83 -18.93
N CYS A 153 1.12 8.77 -19.66
CA CYS A 153 1.87 7.53 -19.78
C CYS A 153 2.90 7.60 -20.95
N HIS A 154 4.08 8.13 -20.67
CA HIS A 154 5.20 8.26 -21.62
C HIS A 154 5.47 6.95 -22.39
N SER A 155 5.32 6.95 -23.72
CA SER A 155 5.56 5.78 -24.59
C SER A 155 6.85 5.90 -25.41
N ASP A 156 7.50 7.06 -25.42
CA ASP A 156 8.72 7.29 -26.20
C ASP A 156 9.96 6.58 -25.59
N PRO A 157 11.00 6.35 -26.40
CA PRO A 157 12.33 5.95 -25.92
C PRO A 157 12.93 6.91 -24.90
N SER A 158 13.72 6.37 -23.97
CA SER A 158 14.39 7.11 -22.89
C SER A 158 15.90 6.89 -22.93
N PRO A 159 16.73 7.79 -22.36
CA PRO A 159 18.11 7.46 -22.05
C PRO A 159 18.17 6.21 -21.18
N LEU A 160 18.93 5.21 -21.62
CA LEU A 160 19.09 3.94 -20.91
C LEU A 160 19.88 4.16 -19.60
N PRO A 161 19.58 3.38 -18.54
CA PRO A 161 20.40 3.31 -17.33
C PRO A 161 21.86 2.97 -17.65
N THR A 162 22.78 3.30 -16.73
CA THR A 162 24.24 3.14 -16.89
C THR A 162 24.64 1.76 -17.42
N ARG A 163 23.93 0.72 -16.94
CA ARG A 163 23.96 -0.64 -17.45
C ARG A 163 22.53 -1.18 -17.54
N VAL A 164 22.28 -2.02 -18.54
CA VAL A 164 21.04 -2.80 -18.71
C VAL A 164 21.37 -4.22 -19.13
N ILE A 165 20.39 -5.12 -19.09
CA ILE A 165 20.49 -6.45 -19.71
C ILE A 165 19.94 -6.37 -21.13
N ASP A 166 20.82 -6.54 -22.11
CA ASP A 166 20.46 -6.84 -23.50
C ASP A 166 19.93 -8.27 -23.56
N VAL A 167 18.61 -8.41 -23.71
CA VAL A 167 17.97 -9.72 -23.84
C VAL A 167 17.89 -10.18 -25.29
N GLY A 168 18.16 -9.31 -26.27
CA GLY A 168 17.90 -9.56 -27.68
C GLY A 168 16.41 -9.80 -27.99
N LEU A 169 16.03 -9.78 -29.28
CA LEU A 169 14.62 -9.89 -29.70
C LEU A 169 14.23 -11.25 -30.27
N ASP A 170 15.19 -12.03 -30.79
CA ASP A 170 14.90 -13.26 -31.56
C ASP A 170 15.06 -14.56 -30.75
N GLY A 171 15.38 -14.45 -29.46
CA GLY A 171 15.62 -15.57 -28.56
C GLY A 171 16.88 -16.40 -28.83
N LYS A 172 17.67 -16.10 -29.88
CA LYS A 172 18.85 -16.90 -30.28
C LYS A 172 20.15 -16.52 -29.56
N ARG A 173 20.12 -15.43 -28.79
CA ARG A 173 21.24 -14.96 -27.96
C ARG A 173 20.92 -15.19 -26.49
N GLU A 174 21.94 -15.51 -25.70
CA GLU A 174 21.82 -15.40 -24.25
C GLU A 174 21.70 -13.93 -23.84
N PRO A 175 20.96 -13.61 -22.76
CA PRO A 175 21.00 -12.29 -22.14
C PRO A 175 22.43 -11.89 -21.78
N ARG A 176 22.75 -10.60 -21.72
CA ARG A 176 24.04 -10.09 -21.25
C ARG A 176 23.93 -8.68 -20.68
N LEU A 177 24.81 -8.34 -19.75
CA LEU A 177 24.99 -6.96 -19.28
C LEU A 177 25.59 -6.11 -20.41
N VAL A 178 25.13 -4.87 -20.54
CA VAL A 178 25.66 -3.88 -21.49
C VAL A 178 25.82 -2.54 -20.77
N ILE A 179 26.99 -1.92 -20.92
CA ILE A 179 27.24 -0.52 -20.52
C ILE A 179 26.75 0.37 -21.68
N THR A 180 25.79 1.24 -21.41
CA THR A 180 24.96 1.87 -22.47
C THR A 180 25.47 3.21 -22.96
N GLY A 181 26.35 3.87 -22.20
CA GLY A 181 26.78 5.25 -22.46
C GLY A 181 25.66 6.30 -22.41
N GLY A 182 24.42 5.94 -22.04
CA GLY A 182 23.25 6.80 -22.14
C GLY A 182 22.61 6.82 -23.55
N GLU A 183 22.78 5.77 -24.35
CA GLU A 183 21.99 5.51 -25.57
C GLU A 183 20.47 5.64 -25.30
N ILE A 184 19.68 6.01 -26.32
CA ILE A 184 18.24 6.25 -26.18
C ILE A 184 17.46 5.09 -26.82
N ASP A 185 16.75 4.31 -26.00
CA ASP A 185 15.88 3.22 -26.44
C ASP A 185 14.76 2.96 -25.39
N ARG A 186 13.86 2.02 -25.65
CA ARG A 186 12.91 1.51 -24.66
C ARG A 186 13.55 0.41 -23.82
N TYR A 187 13.29 0.44 -22.51
CA TYR A 187 13.67 -0.61 -21.58
C TYR A 187 12.56 -0.87 -20.56
N MET A 188 12.58 -2.06 -19.98
CA MET A 188 11.72 -2.49 -18.89
C MET A 188 12.49 -2.61 -17.59
N THR A 189 11.79 -2.81 -16.48
CA THR A 189 12.33 -2.84 -15.11
C THR A 189 11.73 -4.02 -14.34
N LEU A 190 12.50 -4.68 -13.45
CA LEU A 190 12.00 -5.79 -12.62
C LEU A 190 11.94 -5.44 -11.13
N SER A 191 10.73 -5.14 -10.65
CA SER A 191 10.40 -5.10 -9.23
C SER A 191 10.21 -6.53 -8.70
N HIS A 192 11.06 -6.97 -7.78
CA HIS A 192 11.05 -8.32 -7.22
C HIS A 192 11.56 -8.35 -5.77
N CYS A 193 11.29 -9.44 -5.05
CA CYS A 193 11.90 -9.69 -3.75
C CYS A 193 13.18 -10.53 -3.94
N TRP A 194 14.27 -10.16 -3.28
CA TRP A 194 15.51 -10.93 -3.30
C TRP A 194 15.37 -12.22 -2.47
N GLY A 195 14.65 -12.17 -1.35
CA GLY A 195 14.42 -13.29 -0.45
C GLY A 195 15.57 -13.55 0.54
N LEU A 196 15.65 -14.80 1.02
CA LEU A 196 16.70 -15.29 1.92
C LEU A 196 17.76 -16.17 1.21
N HIS A 197 17.62 -16.36 -0.10
CA HIS A 197 18.51 -17.19 -0.91
C HIS A 197 19.48 -16.33 -1.73
N PRO A 198 20.69 -16.83 -2.07
CA PRO A 198 21.62 -16.10 -2.93
C PRO A 198 21.01 -15.79 -4.29
N VAL A 199 20.85 -14.50 -4.59
CA VAL A 199 20.42 -13.98 -5.89
C VAL A 199 21.64 -13.93 -6.83
N ILE A 200 21.42 -14.08 -8.14
CA ILE A 200 22.47 -13.84 -9.13
C ILE A 200 22.76 -12.34 -9.20
N CYS A 201 23.97 -11.95 -8.80
CA CYS A 201 24.38 -10.55 -8.65
C CYS A 201 25.64 -10.24 -9.48
N THR A 202 25.71 -9.01 -10.00
CA THR A 202 26.95 -8.47 -10.57
C THR A 202 27.85 -7.97 -9.44
N THR A 203 29.09 -8.45 -9.41
CA THR A 203 30.16 -8.02 -8.51
C THR A 203 31.38 -7.56 -9.31
N THR A 204 32.41 -7.05 -8.65
CA THR A 204 33.70 -6.76 -9.29
C THR A 204 34.37 -8.00 -9.90
N GLU A 205 34.02 -9.20 -9.43
CA GLU A 205 34.49 -10.47 -9.99
C GLU A 205 33.62 -10.96 -11.17
N THR A 206 32.28 -10.85 -11.09
CA THR A 206 31.38 -11.43 -12.11
C THR A 206 31.07 -10.51 -13.30
N ILE A 207 31.32 -9.20 -13.19
CA ILE A 207 30.96 -8.21 -14.22
C ILE A 207 31.52 -8.55 -15.61
N GLU A 208 32.78 -8.97 -15.71
CA GLU A 208 33.41 -9.30 -17.00
C GLU A 208 32.76 -10.51 -17.68
N ASP A 209 32.19 -11.47 -16.93
CA ASP A 209 31.47 -12.60 -17.52
C ASP A 209 30.01 -12.24 -17.83
N HIS A 210 29.36 -11.45 -16.96
CA HIS A 210 28.02 -10.91 -17.24
C HIS A 210 27.98 -10.03 -18.49
N LEU A 211 29.05 -9.29 -18.81
CA LEU A 211 29.20 -8.54 -20.07
C LEU A 211 29.30 -9.43 -21.33
N LYS A 212 29.71 -10.70 -21.17
CA LYS A 212 29.78 -11.68 -22.26
C LYS A 212 28.42 -12.38 -22.45
N ALA A 213 27.92 -13.02 -21.39
CA ALA A 213 26.65 -13.72 -21.34
C ALA A 213 26.21 -14.02 -19.89
N ILE A 214 24.91 -13.98 -19.67
CA ILE A 214 24.22 -14.42 -18.45
C ILE A 214 23.23 -15.51 -18.89
N PRO A 215 23.62 -16.80 -18.90
CA PRO A 215 22.82 -17.86 -19.50
C PRO A 215 21.41 -17.94 -18.89
N LEU A 216 20.37 -18.00 -19.74
CA LEU A 216 18.96 -18.03 -19.35
C LEU A 216 18.62 -19.23 -18.45
N ALA A 217 19.37 -20.32 -18.56
CA ALA A 217 19.27 -21.50 -17.70
C ALA A 217 19.78 -21.27 -16.26
N ASN A 218 20.70 -20.32 -16.07
CA ASN A 218 21.27 -19.96 -14.75
C ASN A 218 20.46 -18.87 -14.05
N LEU A 219 19.58 -18.16 -14.76
CA LEU A 219 18.70 -17.16 -14.14
C LEU A 219 17.63 -17.83 -13.26
N PRO A 220 17.38 -17.30 -12.05
CA PRO A 220 16.28 -17.78 -11.22
C PRO A 220 14.93 -17.45 -11.90
N PRO A 221 13.87 -18.24 -11.63
CA PRO A 221 12.57 -18.12 -12.28
C PRO A 221 12.06 -16.69 -12.52
N SER A 222 12.03 -15.80 -11.51
CA SER A 222 11.49 -14.45 -11.68
C SER A 222 12.30 -13.59 -12.67
N PHE A 223 13.61 -13.87 -12.82
CA PHE A 223 14.50 -13.14 -13.74
C PHE A 223 14.36 -13.69 -15.16
N ARG A 224 14.32 -15.03 -15.29
CA ARG A 224 14.09 -15.70 -16.57
C ARG A 224 12.73 -15.31 -17.16
N ASP A 225 11.68 -15.32 -16.34
CA ASP A 225 10.33 -14.97 -16.78
C ASP A 225 10.28 -13.49 -17.19
N ALA A 226 10.89 -12.58 -16.43
CA ALA A 226 10.99 -11.17 -16.79
C ALA A 226 11.71 -10.96 -18.14
N VAL A 227 12.84 -11.65 -18.37
CA VAL A 227 13.55 -11.65 -19.66
C VAL A 227 12.66 -12.16 -20.81
N LEU A 228 11.85 -13.19 -20.58
CA LEU A 228 10.91 -13.71 -21.58
C LEU A 228 9.76 -12.73 -21.85
N ILE A 229 9.19 -12.11 -20.82
CA ILE A 229 8.14 -11.08 -20.96
C ILE A 229 8.66 -9.89 -21.76
N THR A 230 9.87 -9.40 -21.46
CA THR A 230 10.51 -8.29 -22.20
C THR A 230 10.69 -8.61 -23.69
N ARG A 231 11.19 -9.81 -24.01
CA ARG A 231 11.28 -10.33 -25.40
C ARG A 231 9.91 -10.38 -26.09
N LEU A 232 8.89 -10.86 -25.40
CA LEU A 232 7.54 -11.07 -25.93
C LEU A 232 6.73 -9.77 -26.11
N LEU A 233 7.15 -8.67 -25.49
CA LEU A 233 6.68 -7.31 -25.78
C LEU A 233 7.53 -6.58 -26.83
N GLY A 234 8.51 -7.26 -27.45
CA GLY A 234 9.37 -6.68 -28.48
C GLY A 234 10.39 -5.65 -27.96
N ILE A 235 10.66 -5.63 -26.66
CA ILE A 235 11.66 -4.74 -26.04
C ILE A 235 13.00 -5.48 -25.92
N GLN A 236 14.12 -4.79 -26.20
CA GLN A 236 15.45 -5.42 -26.17
C GLN A 236 16.14 -5.36 -24.80
N TYR A 237 15.75 -4.43 -23.93
CA TYR A 237 16.47 -4.13 -22.68
C TYR A 237 15.60 -4.28 -21.43
N ILE A 238 16.17 -4.89 -20.38
CA ILE A 238 15.58 -4.87 -19.02
C ILE A 238 16.63 -4.45 -17.99
N TRP A 239 16.23 -3.64 -17.01
CA TRP A 239 17.01 -3.30 -15.83
C TRP A 239 16.57 -4.13 -14.63
N ILE A 240 17.55 -4.74 -13.94
CA ILE A 240 17.35 -5.54 -12.73
C ILE A 240 18.44 -5.13 -11.74
N ASP A 241 18.06 -4.67 -10.54
CA ASP A 241 18.95 -4.04 -9.55
C ASP A 241 20.23 -4.85 -9.25
N SER A 242 20.06 -6.12 -8.90
CA SER A 242 21.07 -7.12 -8.58
C SER A 242 22.11 -7.33 -9.71
N LEU A 243 21.70 -7.21 -10.98
CA LEU A 243 22.57 -7.40 -12.14
C LEU A 243 23.10 -6.09 -12.73
N CYS A 244 22.38 -4.97 -12.59
CA CYS A 244 22.73 -3.70 -13.20
C CYS A 244 23.51 -2.75 -12.27
N ILE A 245 23.58 -3.07 -10.98
CA ILE A 245 24.43 -2.42 -9.96
C ILE A 245 25.52 -3.40 -9.51
N ILE A 246 26.74 -2.91 -9.26
CA ILE A 246 27.87 -3.71 -8.77
C ILE A 246 27.77 -3.81 -7.24
N GLN A 247 27.28 -4.94 -6.72
CA GLN A 247 26.78 -5.07 -5.34
C GLN A 247 27.84 -4.97 -4.24
N ASP A 248 29.09 -5.34 -4.54
CA ASP A 248 30.25 -5.22 -3.66
C ASP A 248 30.91 -3.83 -3.72
N SER A 249 30.48 -2.96 -4.65
CA SER A 249 31.03 -1.62 -4.84
C SER A 249 30.10 -0.54 -4.28
N LYS A 250 30.34 -0.13 -3.02
CA LYS A 250 29.61 0.99 -2.39
C LYS A 250 29.54 2.24 -3.27
N LYS A 251 30.64 2.56 -3.99
CA LYS A 251 30.69 3.72 -4.91
C LYS A 251 29.74 3.57 -6.09
N ASP A 252 29.61 2.37 -6.64
CA ASP A 252 28.70 2.10 -7.76
C ASP A 252 27.24 2.12 -7.29
N TRP A 253 26.96 1.50 -6.13
CA TRP A 253 25.66 1.56 -5.47
C TRP A 253 25.21 2.99 -5.19
N GLU A 254 26.08 3.86 -4.65
CA GLU A 254 25.74 5.28 -4.42
C GLU A 254 25.44 6.04 -5.73
N LEU A 255 26.10 5.69 -6.84
CA LEU A 255 25.90 6.32 -8.15
C LEU A 255 24.61 5.86 -8.84
N GLU A 256 24.22 4.59 -8.69
CA GLU A 256 22.97 4.07 -9.27
C GLU A 256 21.74 4.33 -8.39
N ASN A 257 21.88 4.34 -7.06
CA ASN A 257 20.79 4.65 -6.13
C ASN A 257 20.21 6.05 -6.37
N VAL A 258 21.07 7.08 -6.54
CA VAL A 258 20.69 8.45 -6.93
C VAL A 258 19.88 8.50 -8.24
N LYS A 259 20.05 7.50 -9.12
CA LYS A 259 19.33 7.37 -10.40
C LYS A 259 18.07 6.51 -10.29
N MET A 260 17.93 5.67 -9.27
CA MET A 260 16.93 4.59 -9.22
C MET A 260 15.50 5.08 -9.48
N GLY A 261 15.07 6.17 -8.82
CA GLY A 261 13.76 6.76 -9.09
C GLY A 261 13.56 7.21 -10.55
N THR A 262 14.60 7.75 -11.19
CA THR A 262 14.58 8.10 -12.61
C THR A 262 14.60 6.86 -13.52
N ILE A 263 15.29 5.78 -13.12
CA ILE A 263 15.31 4.50 -13.85
C ILE A 263 13.90 3.89 -13.93
N TYR A 264 13.13 3.91 -12.83
CA TYR A 264 11.73 3.46 -12.86
C TYR A 264 10.83 4.47 -13.60
N ALA A 265 11.01 5.78 -13.38
CA ALA A 265 10.20 6.82 -14.03
C ALA A 265 10.34 6.87 -15.57
N SER A 266 11.52 6.53 -16.10
CA SER A 266 11.84 6.53 -17.53
C SER A 266 11.69 5.17 -18.20
N SER A 267 11.33 4.12 -17.45
CA SER A 267 11.01 2.80 -18.00
C SER A 267 9.72 2.81 -18.81
N TYR A 268 9.64 1.93 -19.81
CA TYR A 268 8.44 1.73 -20.62
C TYR A 268 7.35 0.98 -19.84
N LEU A 269 7.74 -0.06 -19.08
CA LEU A 269 6.89 -0.89 -18.24
C LEU A 269 7.73 -1.59 -17.16
N THR A 270 7.29 -1.50 -15.90
CA THR A 270 7.85 -2.30 -14.80
C THR A 270 7.08 -3.61 -14.63
N ILE A 271 7.79 -4.73 -14.65
CA ILE A 271 7.27 -6.04 -14.22
C ILE A 271 7.38 -6.11 -12.69
N ALA A 272 6.29 -6.45 -12.02
CA ALA A 272 6.28 -6.71 -10.58
C ALA A 272 5.96 -8.17 -10.30
N ALA A 273 6.91 -8.93 -9.76
CA ALA A 273 6.76 -10.33 -9.38
C ALA A 273 6.00 -10.46 -8.03
N SER A 274 4.80 -9.87 -7.94
CA SER A 274 4.07 -9.66 -6.67
C SER A 274 3.64 -10.96 -5.97
N ALA A 275 3.46 -12.04 -6.71
CA ALA A 275 3.21 -13.38 -6.17
C ALA A 275 4.40 -14.00 -5.43
N SER A 276 5.62 -13.51 -5.69
CA SER A 276 6.86 -14.23 -5.42
C SER A 276 7.58 -13.67 -4.19
N ASN A 277 7.73 -14.52 -3.17
CA ASN A 277 8.40 -14.17 -1.91
C ASN A 277 9.92 -13.95 -2.06
N ASP A 278 10.50 -14.48 -3.14
CA ASP A 278 11.90 -14.37 -3.53
C ASP A 278 12.06 -14.49 -5.06
N SER A 279 13.29 -14.54 -5.55
CA SER A 279 13.59 -14.68 -6.98
C SER A 279 13.20 -16.03 -7.61
N THR A 280 12.79 -17.02 -6.81
CA THR A 280 12.47 -18.39 -7.26
C THR A 280 10.99 -18.62 -7.60
N GLY A 281 10.10 -17.72 -7.19
CA GLY A 281 8.65 -17.88 -7.43
C GLY A 281 8.20 -17.71 -8.89
N GLY A 282 8.95 -16.96 -9.70
CA GLY A 282 8.62 -16.68 -11.10
C GLY A 282 7.70 -15.46 -11.28
N CYS A 283 7.28 -15.27 -12.53
CA CYS A 283 6.12 -14.45 -12.91
C CYS A 283 5.01 -15.32 -13.50
N PHE A 284 5.35 -16.37 -14.26
CA PHE A 284 4.37 -17.31 -14.84
C PHE A 284 3.90 -18.36 -13.81
N THR A 285 3.33 -17.88 -12.70
CA THR A 285 2.84 -18.74 -11.62
C THR A 285 1.67 -19.61 -12.07
N LEU A 286 1.68 -20.89 -11.69
CA LEU A 286 0.58 -21.83 -11.92
C LEU A 286 -0.59 -21.46 -11.00
N ARG A 287 -1.57 -20.74 -11.54
CA ARG A 287 -2.77 -20.32 -10.82
C ARG A 287 -3.74 -21.48 -10.62
N ASP A 288 -4.21 -21.68 -9.39
CA ASP A 288 -5.17 -22.75 -9.08
C ASP A 288 -6.57 -22.40 -9.59
N THR A 289 -6.90 -22.90 -10.78
CA THR A 289 -8.24 -22.76 -11.36
C THR A 289 -9.26 -23.75 -10.80
N SER A 290 -8.88 -24.72 -9.95
CA SER A 290 -9.77 -25.80 -9.49
C SER A 290 -10.98 -25.32 -8.67
N ASN A 291 -10.90 -24.12 -8.09
CA ASN A 291 -11.99 -23.50 -7.32
C ASN A 291 -13.02 -22.71 -8.18
N HIS A 292 -12.93 -22.78 -9.52
CA HIS A 292 -13.90 -22.17 -10.43
C HIS A 292 -15.08 -23.12 -10.71
N VAL A 293 -16.26 -22.79 -10.16
CA VAL A 293 -17.49 -23.56 -10.32
C VAL A 293 -18.23 -23.09 -11.58
N ARG A 294 -18.53 -24.00 -12.52
CA ARG A 294 -19.30 -23.65 -13.72
C ARG A 294 -20.81 -23.63 -13.44
N VAL A 295 -21.40 -22.48 -13.68
CA VAL A 295 -22.80 -22.07 -13.43
C VAL A 295 -23.47 -21.83 -14.79
N LYS A 296 -24.80 -21.96 -14.89
CA LYS A 296 -25.57 -21.56 -16.09
C LYS A 296 -26.33 -20.26 -15.84
N TYR A 297 -26.65 -19.58 -16.93
CA TYR A 297 -27.60 -18.47 -16.95
C TYR A 297 -28.50 -18.60 -18.16
N THR A 298 -29.79 -18.30 -17.97
CA THR A 298 -30.76 -18.24 -19.06
C THR A 298 -30.95 -16.79 -19.48
N LEU A 299 -30.28 -16.38 -20.55
CA LEU A 299 -30.52 -15.08 -21.17
C LEU A 299 -31.93 -15.07 -21.76
N ARG A 300 -32.83 -14.32 -21.13
CA ARG A 300 -34.20 -14.08 -21.61
C ARG A 300 -34.18 -12.86 -22.53
N ASN A 301 -34.32 -13.07 -23.83
CA ASN A 301 -34.46 -11.99 -24.81
C ASN A 301 -35.83 -12.09 -25.49
N THR A 302 -36.32 -11.03 -26.13
CA THR A 302 -37.70 -10.94 -26.62
C THR A 302 -38.04 -12.03 -27.65
N GLY A 303 -38.67 -13.10 -27.17
CA GLY A 303 -39.10 -14.26 -27.97
C GLY A 303 -38.13 -15.45 -28.02
N ASN A 304 -36.93 -15.37 -27.42
CA ASN A 304 -35.96 -16.48 -27.41
C ASN A 304 -35.12 -16.52 -26.10
N SER A 305 -34.91 -17.73 -25.58
CA SER A 305 -34.08 -17.97 -24.39
C SER A 305 -32.81 -18.74 -24.76
N GLN A 306 -31.63 -18.19 -24.44
CA GLN A 306 -30.33 -18.83 -24.66
C GLN A 306 -29.69 -19.23 -23.33
N ALA A 307 -29.27 -20.49 -23.19
CA ALA A 307 -28.64 -21.00 -21.98
C ALA A 307 -27.11 -21.05 -22.14
N ILE A 308 -26.41 -20.12 -21.50
CA ILE A 308 -24.94 -20.00 -21.52
C ILE A 308 -24.27 -20.73 -20.35
N SER A 309 -22.93 -20.70 -20.31
CA SER A 309 -22.14 -21.12 -19.15
C SER A 309 -21.26 -19.97 -18.62
N ILE A 310 -21.11 -19.95 -17.30
CA ILE A 310 -20.48 -18.91 -16.48
C ILE A 310 -19.50 -19.58 -15.53
N PHE A 311 -18.44 -18.89 -15.13
CA PHE A 311 -17.60 -19.34 -14.01
C PHE A 311 -17.84 -18.47 -12.77
N VAL A 312 -17.85 -19.12 -11.60
CA VAL A 312 -18.10 -18.54 -10.27
C VAL A 312 -16.97 -18.98 -9.35
N ARG A 313 -16.29 -18.02 -8.74
CA ARG A 313 -15.03 -18.21 -7.98
C ARG A 313 -15.05 -17.40 -6.67
N PRO A 314 -14.16 -17.69 -5.68
CA PRO A 314 -13.94 -16.81 -4.53
C PRO A 314 -13.54 -15.38 -4.96
N ARG A 315 -13.53 -14.39 -4.04
CA ARG A 315 -12.96 -13.07 -4.37
C ARG A 315 -11.49 -13.23 -4.78
N PRO A 316 -11.08 -12.78 -5.98
CA PRO A 316 -9.67 -12.69 -6.30
C PRO A 316 -8.96 -11.67 -5.43
N ARG A 317 -7.67 -11.87 -5.21
CA ARG A 317 -6.79 -10.75 -4.92
C ARG A 317 -6.81 -9.75 -6.08
N ASP A 318 -6.82 -8.51 -5.68
CA ASP A 318 -6.87 -7.30 -6.48
C ASP A 318 -5.93 -6.30 -5.81
N PHE A 319 -5.92 -5.05 -6.29
CA PHE A 319 -5.06 -4.02 -5.72
C PHE A 319 -5.13 -3.96 -4.18
N SER A 320 -6.30 -4.10 -3.54
CA SER A 320 -6.44 -3.97 -2.08
C SER A 320 -5.71 -5.05 -1.27
N HIS A 321 -5.12 -6.04 -1.95
CA HIS A 321 -4.36 -7.13 -1.35
C HIS A 321 -2.85 -7.02 -1.62
N LEU A 322 -2.40 -6.17 -2.55
CA LEU A 322 -0.99 -5.99 -2.88
C LEU A 322 -0.10 -5.65 -1.65
N PRO A 323 -0.49 -4.78 -0.69
CA PRO A 323 0.31 -4.49 0.51
C PRO A 323 0.48 -5.66 1.48
N LEU A 324 -0.25 -6.77 1.26
CA LEU A 324 -0.11 -8.01 2.04
C LEU A 324 0.96 -8.94 1.42
N SER A 325 1.38 -8.70 0.17
CA SER A 325 2.44 -9.46 -0.49
C SER A 325 3.82 -9.14 0.07
N THR A 326 4.77 -10.09 -0.05
CA THR A 326 6.16 -9.88 0.37
C THR A 326 6.86 -8.78 -0.44
N LEU A 327 6.48 -8.59 -1.72
CA LEU A 327 7.09 -7.57 -2.58
C LEU A 327 6.78 -6.14 -2.10
N HIS A 328 5.51 -5.78 -2.00
CA HIS A 328 5.08 -4.46 -1.50
C HIS A 328 5.39 -4.27 0.00
N ASN A 329 5.83 -5.33 0.69
CA ASN A 329 6.50 -5.24 1.99
C ASN A 329 8.01 -4.90 1.92
N ARG A 330 8.51 -4.30 0.83
CA ARG A 330 9.79 -3.56 0.76
C ARG A 330 9.57 -2.05 0.53
N ALA A 331 10.32 -1.16 1.19
CA ALA A 331 10.17 0.31 1.00
C ALA A 331 10.57 0.75 -0.40
N TRP A 332 11.59 0.11 -0.97
CA TRP A 332 12.09 0.36 -2.33
C TRP A 332 10.96 0.25 -3.35
N VAL A 333 10.07 -0.73 -3.20
CA VAL A 333 8.93 -0.98 -4.10
C VAL A 333 7.95 0.20 -4.16
N THR A 334 7.87 1.05 -3.13
CA THR A 334 7.05 2.27 -3.16
C THR A 334 7.53 3.24 -4.24
N GLN A 335 8.85 3.49 -4.37
CA GLN A 335 9.35 4.34 -5.46
C GLN A 335 9.37 3.60 -6.82
N GLU A 336 9.63 2.29 -6.84
CA GLU A 336 9.56 1.47 -8.05
C GLU A 336 8.17 1.53 -8.69
N ARG A 337 7.12 1.45 -7.85
CA ARG A 337 5.71 1.47 -8.23
C ARG A 337 5.23 2.86 -8.62
N LEU A 338 5.35 3.85 -7.72
CA LEU A 338 4.72 5.16 -7.90
C LEU A 338 5.36 6.01 -9.01
N LEU A 339 6.66 5.81 -9.29
CA LEU A 339 7.34 6.58 -10.34
C LEU A 339 7.13 6.00 -11.74
N SER A 340 6.95 4.67 -11.84
CA SER A 340 6.73 3.96 -13.10
C SER A 340 5.62 4.58 -13.95
N SER A 341 5.83 4.64 -15.26
CA SER A 341 4.79 5.06 -16.22
C SER A 341 3.65 4.04 -16.30
N ARG A 342 4.01 2.74 -16.23
CA ARG A 342 3.15 1.55 -16.25
C ARG A 342 3.78 0.47 -15.36
N MET A 343 2.98 -0.30 -14.64
CA MET A 343 3.42 -1.48 -13.87
C MET A 343 2.44 -2.65 -14.08
N ILE A 344 2.99 -3.84 -14.30
CA ILE A 344 2.24 -5.10 -14.41
C ILE A 344 2.56 -6.01 -13.22
N HIS A 345 1.56 -6.24 -12.36
CA HIS A 345 1.66 -7.19 -11.25
C HIS A 345 1.31 -8.59 -11.73
N TYR A 346 2.31 -9.46 -11.69
CA TYR A 346 2.11 -10.91 -11.68
C TYR A 346 1.79 -11.32 -10.23
N ASP A 347 0.53 -11.09 -9.83
CA ASP A 347 -0.01 -11.62 -8.59
C ASP A 347 -0.54 -13.06 -8.80
N THR A 348 -0.63 -13.74 -7.66
CA THR A 348 -1.08 -15.11 -7.41
C THR A 348 -2.39 -15.47 -8.08
N ASP A 349 -3.40 -14.60 -7.98
CA ASP A 349 -4.76 -14.93 -8.40
C ASP A 349 -5.07 -14.42 -9.81
N GLN A 350 -4.50 -13.29 -10.22
CA GLN A 350 -4.71 -12.65 -11.53
C GLN A 350 -3.61 -11.61 -11.84
N LEU A 351 -3.52 -11.15 -13.09
CA LEU A 351 -2.71 -9.99 -13.43
C LEU A 351 -3.43 -8.71 -12.99
N LEU A 352 -2.66 -7.74 -12.50
CA LEU A 352 -3.16 -6.39 -12.20
C LEU A 352 -2.29 -5.36 -12.92
N TRP A 353 -2.88 -4.56 -13.80
CA TRP A 353 -2.22 -3.50 -14.55
C TRP A 353 -2.51 -2.15 -13.91
N GLU A 354 -1.48 -1.37 -13.61
CA GLU A 354 -1.64 0.05 -13.31
C GLU A 354 -0.74 0.95 -14.16
N CYS A 355 -1.25 2.14 -14.45
CA CYS A 355 -0.56 3.22 -15.14
C CYS A 355 -1.15 4.55 -14.65
N ARG A 356 -0.56 5.67 -15.04
CA ARG A 356 -0.93 7.01 -14.52
C ARG A 356 -2.39 7.41 -14.76
N GLU A 357 -3.07 6.78 -15.73
CA GLU A 357 -4.47 7.10 -16.08
C GLU A 357 -5.48 5.97 -15.82
N ALA A 358 -5.05 4.73 -15.56
CA ALA A 358 -5.96 3.60 -15.39
C ALA A 358 -5.37 2.48 -14.52
N ARG A 359 -6.27 1.79 -13.80
CA ARG A 359 -6.02 0.48 -13.19
C ARG A 359 -7.01 -0.55 -13.74
N ILE A 360 -6.52 -1.73 -14.08
CA ILE A 360 -7.28 -2.80 -14.71
C ILE A 360 -6.89 -4.13 -14.04
N ALA A 361 -7.87 -4.88 -13.55
CA ALA A 361 -7.67 -6.28 -13.19
C ALA A 361 -7.88 -7.17 -14.42
N GLU A 362 -7.21 -8.31 -14.50
CA GLU A 362 -7.39 -9.28 -15.59
C GLU A 362 -8.82 -9.82 -15.68
N ASP A 363 -9.54 -9.93 -14.55
CA ASP A 363 -10.97 -10.24 -14.59
C ASP A 363 -11.87 -9.09 -15.04
N GLY A 364 -11.33 -7.90 -15.32
CA GLY A 364 -12.09 -6.77 -15.84
C GLY A 364 -13.17 -6.24 -14.89
N VAL A 365 -13.16 -6.62 -13.61
CA VAL A 365 -14.02 -5.97 -12.60
C VAL A 365 -13.42 -4.59 -12.28
N PRO A 366 -14.22 -3.50 -12.26
CA PRO A 366 -13.74 -2.18 -11.89
C PRO A 366 -13.11 -2.18 -10.49
N VAL A 367 -11.93 -1.56 -10.37
CA VAL A 367 -11.09 -1.60 -9.16
C VAL A 367 -11.77 -0.93 -7.95
N ASP A 368 -12.68 0.01 -8.20
CA ASP A 368 -13.50 0.70 -7.22
C ASP A 368 -14.76 -0.08 -6.80
N ALA A 369 -15.21 -1.08 -7.57
CA ALA A 369 -16.44 -1.83 -7.28
C ALA A 369 -16.40 -2.56 -5.92
N PHE A 370 -15.21 -2.95 -5.45
CA PHE A 370 -15.04 -3.57 -4.14
C PHE A 370 -14.98 -2.56 -2.98
N THR A 371 -14.76 -1.28 -3.28
CA THR A 371 -14.30 -0.27 -2.32
C THR A 371 -15.48 0.57 -1.80
N VAL A 372 -16.15 0.05 -0.76
CA VAL A 372 -17.32 0.68 -0.08
C VAL A 372 -17.00 2.09 0.47
N GLN A 373 -15.72 2.43 0.56
CA GLN A 373 -15.21 3.78 0.69
C GLN A 373 -14.29 4.03 -0.51
N LYS A 374 -14.27 5.22 -1.13
CA LYS A 374 -13.23 5.59 -2.14
C LYS A 374 -11.81 5.72 -1.51
N LEU A 375 -11.48 5.00 -0.42
CA LEU A 375 -10.31 5.16 0.49
C LEU A 375 -9.22 4.09 0.24
N VAL A 376 -9.04 3.64 -1.00
CA VAL A 376 -7.98 2.69 -1.36
C VAL A 376 -7.39 3.15 -2.69
N TRP A 377 -6.42 4.06 -2.55
CA TRP A 377 -5.53 4.56 -3.60
C TRP A 377 -6.17 5.08 -4.88
N ASP A 378 -6.38 6.40 -4.95
CA ASP A 378 -6.15 7.12 -6.21
C ASP A 378 -4.72 7.70 -6.16
N GLU A 379 -3.71 6.81 -6.16
CA GLU A 379 -2.27 7.14 -6.07
C GLU A 379 -1.70 7.66 -7.41
N ARG A 380 -2.53 8.20 -8.30
CA ARG A 380 -2.02 8.91 -9.45
C ARG A 380 -1.15 10.05 -8.92
N LEU A 381 0.11 10.11 -9.33
CA LEU A 381 0.94 11.29 -9.17
C LEU A 381 0.37 12.41 -10.05
N HIS A 382 -0.72 13.03 -9.57
CA HIS A 382 -1.19 14.32 -10.03
C HIS A 382 -0.16 15.37 -9.59
N MET A 383 0.97 15.41 -10.29
CA MET A 383 2.02 16.43 -10.16
C MET A 383 1.46 17.83 -10.46
N SER A 384 0.26 17.89 -11.03
CA SER A 384 -0.65 19.04 -11.08
C SER A 384 -1.36 19.35 -9.75
N TYR A 385 -0.74 19.12 -8.59
CA TYR A 385 -1.27 19.52 -7.27
C TYR A 385 -0.41 20.59 -6.58
N PRO A 386 -0.28 21.81 -7.15
CA PRO A 386 -0.11 22.98 -6.31
C PRO A 386 -1.37 23.11 -5.43
N PHE A 387 -1.22 23.53 -4.17
CA PHE A 387 -2.33 23.60 -3.21
C PHE A 387 -3.30 24.76 -3.53
N ALA A 388 -4.11 24.58 -4.58
CA ALA A 388 -5.19 25.47 -4.94
C ALA A 388 -6.31 25.41 -3.91
N GLN A 389 -6.95 26.56 -3.65
CA GLN A 389 -8.06 26.67 -2.70
C GLN A 389 -9.35 26.04 -3.25
N GLY A 390 -9.47 24.73 -3.16
CA GLY A 390 -10.61 23.97 -3.69
C GLY A 390 -10.83 22.63 -2.99
N ARG A 391 -12.07 22.37 -2.57
CA ARG A 391 -12.46 21.15 -1.85
C ARG A 391 -12.34 19.91 -2.76
N HIS A 392 -11.60 18.88 -2.34
CA HIS A 392 -12.09 17.49 -2.25
C HIS A 392 -11.12 16.64 -1.38
N PRO A 393 -11.56 15.54 -0.76
CA PRO A 393 -10.77 14.88 0.28
C PRO A 393 -10.07 13.59 -0.19
N LYS A 394 -8.73 13.56 -0.08
CA LYS A 394 -7.99 12.51 0.64
C LYS A 394 -6.52 12.84 0.86
N SER A 395 -6.11 12.76 2.12
CA SER A 395 -4.72 12.90 2.58
C SER A 395 -3.92 11.58 2.50
N GLU A 396 -4.45 10.54 1.85
CA GLU A 396 -3.94 9.16 1.96
C GLU A 396 -2.53 8.95 1.37
N PHE A 397 -2.15 9.73 0.36
CA PHE A 397 -0.80 9.75 -0.23
C PHE A 397 0.34 9.96 0.79
N VAL A 398 0.04 10.59 1.95
CA VAL A 398 1.05 10.90 2.98
C VAL A 398 1.28 9.74 3.95
N TRP A 399 0.49 8.66 3.96
CA TRP A 399 0.54 7.65 5.03
C TRP A 399 1.31 6.38 4.66
N ASP A 400 1.05 5.83 3.48
CA ASP A 400 1.67 4.57 3.03
C ASP A 400 3.18 4.72 2.72
N TRP A 401 3.69 5.96 2.63
CA TRP A 401 5.13 6.27 2.64
C TRP A 401 5.80 5.77 3.93
N TYR A 402 5.11 5.86 5.08
CA TYR A 402 5.71 5.73 6.40
C TYR A 402 5.41 4.40 7.12
N ASP A 403 4.43 3.61 6.67
CA ASP A 403 4.06 2.37 7.33
C ASP A 403 4.97 1.19 6.92
N LYS A 404 5.50 0.49 7.95
CA LYS A 404 6.47 -0.61 7.87
C LYS A 404 7.70 -0.29 7.02
N LYS A 405 8.90 -0.21 7.61
CA LYS A 405 10.11 -0.99 7.24
C LYS A 405 11.24 -0.73 8.27
N PRO A 406 12.09 -1.73 8.57
CA PRO A 406 13.23 -1.58 9.45
C PRO A 406 14.53 -1.13 8.75
N TYR A 407 14.58 -0.98 7.42
CA TYR A 407 15.82 -0.62 6.70
C TYR A 407 15.55 0.38 5.56
N ASP A 408 16.58 1.13 5.14
CA ASP A 408 16.59 2.08 4.02
C ASP A 408 15.49 3.17 3.97
N LYS A 409 14.81 3.50 5.07
CA LYS A 409 13.68 4.46 5.10
C LYS A 409 13.85 5.75 4.27
N LEU A 410 15.05 6.37 4.27
CA LEU A 410 15.33 7.56 3.46
C LEU A 410 15.82 7.24 2.03
N PRO A 411 16.85 6.40 1.80
CA PRO A 411 17.26 5.98 0.44
C PRO A 411 16.13 5.39 -0.41
N ALA A 412 15.32 4.51 0.17
CA ALA A 412 14.27 3.78 -0.54
C ALA A 412 13.15 4.67 -1.11
N LEU A 413 13.10 5.93 -0.68
CA LEU A 413 12.07 6.90 -1.02
C LEU A 413 12.70 8.22 -1.53
N SER A 414 14.03 8.23 -1.76
CA SER A 414 14.78 9.43 -2.15
C SER A 414 14.48 9.87 -3.58
N GLY A 415 14.24 8.92 -4.50
CA GLY A 415 13.82 9.23 -5.87
C GLY A 415 12.42 9.84 -5.94
N LEU A 416 11.50 9.41 -5.08
CA LEU A 416 10.17 10.01 -4.96
C LEU A 416 10.24 11.39 -4.30
N ALA A 417 11.09 11.57 -3.28
CA ALA A 417 11.37 12.87 -2.70
C ALA A 417 11.95 13.84 -3.73
N LYS A 418 12.91 13.41 -4.57
CA LYS A 418 13.49 14.20 -5.66
C LYS A 418 12.42 14.71 -6.63
N VAL A 419 11.55 13.83 -7.13
CA VAL A 419 10.47 14.22 -8.06
C VAL A 419 9.51 15.21 -7.40
N MET A 420 9.19 15.03 -6.12
CA MET A 420 8.36 15.96 -5.36
C MET A 420 9.06 17.31 -5.12
N GLU A 421 10.38 17.36 -4.88
CA GLU A 421 11.16 18.62 -4.85
C GLU A 421 11.11 19.33 -6.22
N GLU A 422 11.34 18.60 -7.31
CA GLU A 422 11.36 19.11 -8.69
C GLU A 422 9.99 19.65 -9.14
N CYS A 423 8.88 18.97 -8.79
CA CYS A 423 7.53 19.40 -9.16
C CYS A 423 6.94 20.49 -8.25
N THR A 424 7.32 20.57 -6.97
CA THR A 424 6.69 21.50 -6.01
C THR A 424 7.57 22.68 -5.60
N GLY A 425 8.88 22.64 -5.90
CA GLY A 425 9.86 23.63 -5.43
C GLY A 425 10.09 23.61 -3.91
N GLN A 426 9.56 22.62 -3.19
CA GLN A 426 9.75 22.48 -1.75
C GLN A 426 11.08 21.76 -1.44
N GLN A 427 11.66 22.03 -0.27
CA GLN A 427 12.89 21.38 0.19
C GLN A 427 12.56 20.19 1.12
N TYR A 428 13.14 19.03 0.84
CA TYR A 428 13.09 17.83 1.68
C TYR A 428 14.23 17.85 2.71
N VAL A 429 13.93 17.55 3.97
CA VAL A 429 14.88 17.55 5.09
C VAL A 429 14.60 16.36 6.02
N ALA A 430 15.51 15.38 6.04
CA ALA A 430 15.44 14.18 6.88
C ALA A 430 14.06 13.49 6.91
N GLY A 431 13.43 13.29 5.75
CA GLY A 431 12.11 12.64 5.69
C GLY A 431 10.90 13.57 5.80
N LEU A 432 11.10 14.89 5.96
CA LEU A 432 10.04 15.87 6.16
C LEU A 432 10.13 17.03 5.16
N TRP A 433 9.00 17.68 4.88
CA TRP A 433 8.91 18.84 3.99
C TRP A 433 9.11 20.15 4.77
N LYS A 434 10.14 20.93 4.41
CA LYS A 434 10.53 22.16 5.14
C LYS A 434 9.40 23.19 5.24
N SER A 435 8.58 23.28 4.20
CA SER A 435 7.37 24.12 4.07
C SER A 435 6.31 23.86 5.16
N HIS A 436 6.21 22.61 5.63
CA HIS A 436 5.20 22.15 6.58
C HIS A 436 5.86 21.47 7.79
N LEU A 437 7.12 21.79 8.07
CA LEU A 437 7.94 21.05 9.04
C LEU A 437 7.33 21.04 10.44
N ALA A 438 6.66 22.12 10.87
CA ALA A 438 5.90 22.16 12.12
C ALA A 438 4.86 21.03 12.23
N TYR A 439 4.13 20.73 11.14
CA TYR A 439 3.21 19.59 11.09
C TYR A 439 3.97 18.26 10.95
N GLY A 440 4.99 18.22 10.07
CA GLY A 440 5.81 17.02 9.86
C GLY A 440 6.47 16.50 11.15
N LEU A 441 6.82 17.39 12.08
CA LEU A 441 7.37 17.04 13.40
C LEU A 441 6.37 16.32 14.31
N LEU A 442 5.06 16.46 14.08
CA LEU A 442 4.00 15.88 14.92
C LEU A 442 3.71 14.41 14.59
N TRP A 443 4.62 13.72 13.88
CA TRP A 443 4.58 12.28 13.79
C TRP A 443 4.63 11.65 15.19
N ARG A 444 4.00 10.49 15.35
CA ARG A 444 3.97 9.71 16.59
C ARG A 444 3.96 8.22 16.25
N ARG A 445 4.43 7.37 17.14
CA ARG A 445 4.30 5.91 16.94
C ARG A 445 2.83 5.46 16.92
N SER A 446 2.61 4.30 16.32
CA SER A 446 1.36 3.53 16.42
C SER A 446 1.26 2.81 17.79
N ILE A 447 0.53 1.70 17.85
CA ILE A 447 0.28 0.90 19.06
C ILE A 447 1.58 0.35 19.67
N ARG A 448 2.54 -0.07 18.84
CA ARG A 448 3.82 -0.66 19.26
C ARG A 448 4.88 0.40 19.51
N TRP A 449 5.73 0.18 20.51
CA TRP A 449 6.97 0.94 20.70
C TRP A 449 7.86 0.90 19.46
N LEU A 450 8.63 1.97 19.24
CA LEU A 450 9.70 2.00 18.25
C LEU A 450 11.01 1.49 18.86
N HIS A 451 11.93 1.08 17.99
CA HIS A 451 13.23 0.54 18.36
C HIS A 451 14.37 1.38 17.76
N GLU A 452 15.53 1.38 18.40
CA GLU A 452 16.73 1.97 17.81
C GLU A 452 17.26 1.07 16.69
N PRO A 453 17.79 1.64 15.59
CA PRO A 453 18.33 0.83 14.50
C PRO A 453 19.54 -0.02 14.94
N SER A 454 19.53 -1.30 14.55
CA SER A 454 20.60 -2.26 14.90
C SER A 454 21.96 -1.96 14.24
N ASP A 455 21.97 -1.12 13.21
CA ASP A 455 23.14 -0.59 12.47
C ASP A 455 23.57 0.82 12.94
N GLY A 456 22.82 1.46 13.85
CA GLY A 456 23.18 2.74 14.47
C GLY A 456 22.43 3.97 13.92
N TYR A 457 23.14 5.09 13.76
CA TYR A 457 22.51 6.36 13.39
C TYR A 457 22.10 6.40 11.91
N ARG A 458 20.85 6.78 11.64
CA ARG A 458 20.31 6.96 10.28
C ARG A 458 19.78 8.36 9.97
N ALA A 459 19.22 9.05 10.96
CA ALA A 459 18.61 10.37 10.86
C ALA A 459 18.50 11.07 12.23
N PRO A 460 18.35 12.41 12.27
CA PRO A 460 18.15 13.18 13.51
C PRO A 460 16.91 12.75 14.30
N SER A 461 16.89 12.92 15.63
CA SER A 461 15.78 12.40 16.47
C SER A 461 14.40 12.97 16.09
N TRP A 462 14.36 14.18 15.52
CA TRP A 462 13.13 14.81 15.04
C TRP A 462 12.57 14.18 13.75
N SER A 463 13.32 13.31 13.07
CA SER A 463 12.88 12.54 11.90
C SER A 463 12.20 11.23 12.30
N TRP A 464 11.08 10.90 11.64
CA TRP A 464 10.40 9.59 11.72
C TRP A 464 11.25 8.42 11.19
N ALA A 465 12.36 8.72 10.51
CA ALA A 465 13.32 7.74 10.00
C ALA A 465 14.47 7.43 10.97
N SER A 466 14.53 8.10 12.14
CA SER A 466 15.54 7.85 13.17
C SER A 466 15.36 6.53 13.92
N LEU A 467 14.13 6.01 13.97
CA LEU A 467 13.74 4.80 14.70
C LEU A 467 13.02 3.79 13.79
N GLU A 468 13.04 2.51 14.18
CA GLU A 468 12.35 1.41 13.50
C GLU A 468 10.97 1.15 14.11
N GLY A 469 9.97 0.84 13.28
CA GLY A 469 8.59 0.56 13.68
C GLY A 469 7.54 1.44 12.97
N ASP A 470 6.27 1.22 13.32
CA ASP A 470 5.09 1.77 12.65
C ASP A 470 4.75 3.18 13.19
N ILE A 471 4.65 4.20 12.32
CA ILE A 471 4.39 5.59 12.71
C ILE A 471 3.13 6.17 12.04
N ILE A 472 2.60 7.23 12.64
CA ILE A 472 1.37 7.94 12.31
C ILE A 472 1.71 9.43 12.24
N MET A 473 1.54 10.06 11.07
CA MET A 473 1.63 11.52 10.88
C MET A 473 0.41 12.26 11.51
N PRO A 474 0.35 13.61 11.52
CA PRO A 474 -0.91 14.31 11.74
C PRO A 474 -1.81 14.30 10.49
N GLU A 475 -3.12 14.22 10.69
CA GLU A 475 -4.11 14.44 9.63
C GLU A 475 -4.21 15.92 9.27
N ILE A 476 -3.34 16.38 8.36
CA ILE A 476 -3.36 17.77 7.84
C ILE A 476 -4.76 18.14 7.30
N ALA A 477 -5.50 17.18 6.73
CA ALA A 477 -6.87 17.39 6.24
C ALA A 477 -7.92 17.65 7.35
N SER A 478 -7.74 17.15 8.57
CA SER A 478 -8.61 17.47 9.72
C SER A 478 -8.09 18.65 10.56
N MET A 479 -6.95 19.24 10.15
CA MET A 479 -6.31 20.46 10.69
C MET A 479 -6.41 21.68 9.74
N LEU A 480 -7.15 21.55 8.64
CA LEU A 480 -7.40 22.59 7.63
C LEU A 480 -8.90 22.95 7.56
N PRO A 481 -9.30 24.07 6.92
CA PRO A 481 -10.42 24.88 7.44
C PRO A 481 -11.82 24.39 7.07
N THR A 482 -12.25 23.30 7.70
CA THR A 482 -13.65 23.05 8.08
C THR A 482 -13.81 23.21 9.59
N GLY A 483 -13.47 24.40 10.11
CA GLY A 483 -13.67 24.79 11.52
C GLY A 483 -12.54 24.42 12.51
N ASN A 484 -11.57 23.60 12.12
CA ASN A 484 -10.43 23.19 12.97
C ASN A 484 -9.09 23.75 12.45
N ALA A 485 -8.99 25.08 12.31
CA ALA A 485 -7.71 25.70 11.93
C ALA A 485 -6.69 25.60 13.08
N MET A 486 -5.45 25.23 12.71
CA MET A 486 -4.32 25.08 13.64
C MET A 486 -3.29 26.20 13.41
N GLU A 487 -3.04 26.98 14.44
CA GLU A 487 -2.01 28.02 14.49
C GLU A 487 -0.66 27.36 14.83
N VAL A 488 0.41 27.74 14.13
CA VAL A 488 1.78 27.26 14.37
C VAL A 488 2.44 28.10 15.47
N MET A 489 3.03 27.43 16.45
CA MET A 489 3.58 28.03 17.68
C MET A 489 5.11 27.98 17.76
N ILE A 490 5.79 27.72 16.63
CA ILE A 490 7.25 27.67 16.51
C ILE A 490 7.76 28.40 15.26
N ASP A 491 8.85 29.16 15.40
CA ASP A 491 9.58 29.72 14.26
C ASP A 491 10.80 28.85 13.94
N ILE A 492 10.89 28.36 12.70
CA ILE A 492 12.03 27.57 12.25
C ILE A 492 13.15 28.53 11.81
N ILE A 493 14.22 28.61 12.61
CA ILE A 493 15.34 29.52 12.39
C ILE A 493 16.32 28.95 11.36
N ASP A 494 16.67 27.66 11.49
CA ASP A 494 17.59 26.96 10.59
C ASP A 494 17.34 25.45 10.67
N VAL A 495 17.49 24.74 9.55
CA VAL A 495 17.39 23.27 9.50
C VAL A 495 18.38 22.74 8.49
N ARG A 496 19.25 21.82 8.93
CA ARG A 496 20.33 21.27 8.11
C ARG A 496 20.50 19.78 8.35
N THR A 497 20.95 19.11 7.30
CA THR A 497 21.23 17.68 7.26
C THR A 497 22.52 17.46 6.50
N THR A 498 23.40 16.61 7.01
CA THR A 498 24.63 16.19 6.33
C THR A 498 24.41 14.80 5.75
N PRO A 499 24.40 14.63 4.41
CA PRO A 499 24.21 13.32 3.79
C PRO A 499 25.39 12.38 4.09
N LEU A 500 25.11 11.07 4.21
CA LEU A 500 26.12 10.03 4.40
C LEU A 500 26.75 9.54 3.09
N GLY A 501 26.08 9.80 1.96
CA GLY A 501 26.49 9.44 0.60
C GLY A 501 26.01 10.48 -0.41
N LEU A 502 25.97 10.10 -1.70
CA LEU A 502 25.73 11.05 -2.80
C LEU A 502 24.31 11.64 -2.89
N ASP A 503 23.28 11.01 -2.33
CA ASP A 503 21.91 11.55 -2.36
C ASP A 503 21.59 12.40 -1.11
N PRO A 504 21.33 13.71 -1.23
CA PRO A 504 20.93 14.54 -0.09
C PRO A 504 19.58 14.18 0.54
N ARG A 505 18.75 13.36 -0.12
CA ARG A 505 17.50 12.80 0.44
C ARG A 505 17.68 11.41 1.07
N GLY A 506 18.88 10.82 1.00
CA GLY A 506 19.19 9.46 1.47
C GLY A 506 19.55 9.37 2.96
N MET A 507 20.42 8.41 3.32
CA MET A 507 20.96 8.28 4.68
C MET A 507 21.71 9.54 5.11
N LEU A 508 21.64 9.89 6.40
CA LEU A 508 22.28 11.07 6.95
C LEU A 508 23.40 10.70 7.93
N GLN A 509 24.51 11.43 7.86
CA GLN A 509 25.60 11.38 8.84
C GLN A 509 25.23 12.19 10.10
N SER A 510 24.50 13.29 9.93
CA SER A 510 24.01 14.14 11.03
C SER A 510 22.91 15.10 10.54
N GLY A 511 22.31 15.85 11.46
CA GLY A 511 21.46 16.99 11.16
C GLY A 511 20.96 17.68 12.42
N TYR A 512 20.42 18.88 12.26
CA TYR A 512 19.81 19.64 13.34
C TYR A 512 18.62 20.47 12.85
N LEU A 513 17.71 20.75 13.78
CA LEU A 513 16.62 21.70 13.63
C LEU A 513 16.76 22.75 14.74
N LYS A 514 17.01 24.00 14.36
CA LYS A 514 17.04 25.14 15.28
C LYS A 514 15.75 25.94 15.14
N LEU A 515 15.05 26.15 16.25
CA LEU A 515 13.77 26.85 16.29
C LEU A 515 13.64 27.76 17.51
N ASN A 516 12.73 28.72 17.42
CA ASN A 516 12.17 29.46 18.55
C ASN A 516 10.81 28.84 18.91
N GLY A 517 10.48 28.76 20.20
CA GLY A 517 9.19 28.24 20.64
C GLY A 517 9.04 28.17 22.15
N LYS A 518 7.81 27.97 22.61
CA LYS A 518 7.50 27.89 24.05
C LYS A 518 7.85 26.52 24.62
N LEU A 519 8.77 26.49 25.57
CA LEU A 519 9.26 25.29 26.24
C LEU A 519 8.83 25.29 27.72
N ASN A 520 8.24 24.20 28.22
CA ASN A 520 7.88 24.07 29.64
C ASN A 520 8.31 22.70 30.21
N ALA A 521 8.65 22.65 31.50
CA ALA A 521 9.09 21.41 32.15
C ALA A 521 7.92 20.44 32.38
N ALA A 522 8.18 19.15 32.24
CA ALA A 522 7.15 18.10 32.20
C ALA A 522 7.48 16.97 33.18
N GLU A 523 6.56 16.69 34.12
CA GLU A 523 6.71 15.59 35.08
C GLU A 523 5.88 14.38 34.61
N PRO A 524 6.52 13.25 34.23
CA PRO A 524 5.82 12.03 33.86
C PRO A 524 5.14 11.40 35.09
N ARG A 525 3.98 10.78 34.90
CA ARG A 525 3.33 9.99 35.96
C ARG A 525 3.97 8.60 36.09
N ILE A 526 4.98 8.48 36.96
CA ILE A 526 5.84 7.29 37.08
C ILE A 526 5.15 6.08 37.76
N ASP A 527 4.25 6.28 38.71
CA ASP A 527 3.63 5.19 39.49
C ASP A 527 2.45 4.50 38.75
N PRO A 528 2.52 3.18 38.46
CA PRO A 528 1.43 2.43 37.86
C PRO A 528 0.18 2.25 38.74
N GLY A 529 0.29 2.47 40.05
CA GLY A 529 -0.79 2.30 41.02
C GLY A 529 -1.71 3.51 41.18
N THR A 530 -1.31 4.70 40.72
CA THR A 530 -2.08 5.93 41.01
C THR A 530 -3.30 6.09 40.07
N PRO A 531 -4.50 6.45 40.58
CA PRO A 531 -5.68 6.68 39.74
C PRO A 531 -5.46 7.75 38.66
N GLY A 532 -5.35 7.32 37.40
CA GLY A 532 -4.96 8.13 36.26
C GLY A 532 -3.70 7.62 35.52
N TYR A 533 -3.01 6.59 36.03
CA TYR A 533 -2.11 5.78 35.18
C TYR A 533 -2.96 4.92 34.21
N GLN A 534 -3.55 5.58 33.22
CA GLN A 534 -4.63 5.03 32.40
C GLN A 534 -4.10 4.42 31.11
N ARG A 535 -3.96 3.08 31.11
CA ARG A 535 -4.02 2.25 29.89
C ARG A 535 -5.46 2.26 29.32
N PHE A 536 -6.04 3.43 29.03
CA PHE A 536 -7.42 3.53 28.59
C PHE A 536 -7.55 3.23 27.09
N ALA A 537 -8.20 2.10 26.79
CA ALA A 537 -8.51 1.70 25.44
C ALA A 537 -9.84 2.30 24.97
N THR A 538 -9.78 3.37 24.19
CA THR A 538 -10.95 4.01 23.55
C THR A 538 -11.00 3.64 22.07
N TYR A 539 -11.38 2.38 21.78
CA TYR A 539 -11.39 1.72 20.46
C TYR A 539 -10.02 1.57 19.76
N ARG A 540 -9.11 2.56 19.86
CA ARG A 540 -7.70 2.46 19.48
C ARG A 540 -6.88 2.15 20.74
N LYS A 541 -6.00 1.14 20.70
CA LYS A 541 -5.17 0.71 21.85
C LYS A 541 -3.91 1.57 21.97
N GLU A 542 -4.06 2.89 22.07
CA GLU A 542 -2.93 3.81 22.18
C GLU A 542 -2.37 3.83 23.61
N LEU A 543 -1.13 3.37 23.78
CA LEU A 543 -0.38 3.52 25.04
C LEU A 543 0.08 4.98 25.19
N ALA A 544 -0.65 5.77 25.97
CA ALA A 544 -0.26 7.12 26.39
C ALA A 544 -0.05 7.16 27.92
N ILE A 545 0.61 8.22 28.40
CA ILE A 545 0.89 8.46 29.81
C ILE A 545 0.36 9.85 30.19
N ASP A 546 -0.34 9.93 31.33
CA ASP A 546 -0.69 11.17 32.03
C ASP A 546 0.58 11.97 32.36
N PHE A 547 0.61 13.25 32.01
CA PHE A 547 1.67 14.15 32.47
C PHE A 547 1.13 15.24 33.37
N LEU A 548 1.93 15.56 34.38
CA LEU A 548 1.63 16.54 35.41
C LEU A 548 2.50 17.78 35.23
N ASN A 549 1.98 18.92 35.69
CA ASN A 549 2.84 20.06 36.02
C ASN A 549 3.40 19.93 37.45
N GLN A 550 4.36 20.79 37.77
CA GLN A 550 4.97 21.03 39.10
C GLN A 550 3.99 21.22 40.29
N ASN A 551 2.67 21.25 40.07
CA ASN A 551 1.64 21.26 41.13
C ASN A 551 0.85 19.94 41.20
N GLY A 552 1.34 18.86 40.58
CA GLY A 552 0.69 17.55 40.51
C GLY A 552 -0.61 17.52 39.69
N ARG A 553 -0.91 18.55 38.90
CA ARG A 553 -2.13 18.62 38.08
C ARG A 553 -1.87 18.12 36.67
N MET A 554 -2.75 17.27 36.17
CA MET A 554 -2.69 16.78 34.79
C MET A 554 -2.78 17.93 33.79
N VAL A 555 -1.83 17.97 32.85
CA VAL A 555 -1.66 19.03 31.84
C VAL A 555 -1.66 18.53 30.40
N GLY A 556 -1.59 17.23 30.18
CA GLY A 556 -1.56 16.63 28.85
C GLY A 556 -1.37 15.12 28.89
N LEU A 557 -1.48 14.51 27.72
CA LEU A 557 -1.07 13.14 27.44
C LEU A 557 0.19 13.17 26.58
N ALA A 558 1.16 12.31 26.89
CA ALA A 558 2.29 12.05 25.98
C ALA A 558 2.37 10.59 25.55
N MET A 559 2.97 10.40 24.38
CA MET A 559 3.32 9.13 23.78
C MET A 559 4.82 9.16 23.52
N PHE A 560 5.60 8.48 24.37
CA PHE A 560 7.02 8.25 24.11
C PHE A 560 7.19 7.39 22.84
N ASP A 561 8.23 7.67 22.07
CA ASP A 561 8.52 6.92 20.84
C ASP A 561 9.06 5.51 21.16
N LYS A 562 9.88 5.38 22.21
CA LYS A 562 10.41 4.12 22.75
C LYS A 562 9.79 3.81 24.12
N ASP A 563 9.96 2.57 24.62
CA ASP A 563 9.54 2.21 25.98
C ASP A 563 10.30 3.04 27.03
N TYR A 564 9.60 3.65 27.98
CA TYR A 564 10.16 4.62 28.91
C TYR A 564 10.25 4.04 30.32
N GLY A 565 11.39 3.39 30.61
CA GLY A 565 11.70 2.81 31.92
C GLY A 565 11.98 3.82 33.06
N GLY A 566 11.71 5.11 32.83
CA GLY A 566 12.15 6.22 33.69
C GLY A 566 13.54 6.73 33.30
N SER A 567 13.68 8.03 33.12
CA SER A 567 14.95 8.76 33.01
C SER A 567 15.13 9.64 34.24
N GLU A 568 16.38 9.84 34.68
CA GLU A 568 16.73 10.87 35.67
C GLU A 568 16.79 12.28 35.03
N SER A 569 16.81 12.36 33.69
CA SER A 569 16.78 13.63 32.96
C SER A 569 15.42 14.33 33.12
N PRO A 570 15.39 15.66 33.32
CA PRO A 570 14.14 16.42 33.25
C PRO A 570 13.61 16.42 31.81
N LEU A 571 12.32 16.14 31.65
CA LEU A 571 11.63 16.21 30.36
C LEU A 571 11.01 17.59 30.14
N TYR A 572 10.85 17.96 28.87
CA TYR A 572 10.27 19.23 28.46
C TYR A 572 9.24 19.03 27.34
N TYR A 573 8.25 19.92 27.28
CA TYR A 573 7.36 20.04 26.14
C TYR A 573 7.62 21.29 25.34
N LEU A 574 7.69 21.13 24.03
CA LEU A 574 7.61 22.21 23.05
C LEU A 574 6.19 22.27 22.49
N GLN A 575 5.48 23.39 22.69
CA GLN A 575 4.21 23.62 22.00
C GLN A 575 4.48 23.92 20.52
N VAL A 576 3.92 23.13 19.59
CA VAL A 576 4.20 23.24 18.14
C VAL A 576 3.01 23.78 17.34
N VAL A 577 1.78 23.39 17.71
CA VAL A 577 0.54 23.92 17.11
C VAL A 577 -0.59 24.00 18.15
N ARG A 578 -1.53 24.93 17.98
CA ARG A 578 -2.77 25.02 18.80
C ARG A 578 -4.01 25.26 17.93
N ARG A 579 -5.20 24.89 18.41
CA ARG A 579 -6.46 25.25 17.73
C ARG A 579 -6.75 26.74 17.92
N GLU A 580 -7.02 27.48 16.85
CA GLU A 580 -7.34 28.92 16.91
C GLU A 580 -8.54 29.22 17.81
N ILE A 581 -9.61 28.42 17.66
CA ILE A 581 -10.89 28.59 18.38
C ILE A 581 -10.82 28.10 19.83
N GLU A 582 -9.89 27.18 20.14
CA GLU A 582 -9.75 26.57 21.47
C GLU A 582 -8.27 26.41 21.86
N PRO A 583 -7.57 27.51 22.22
CA PRO A 583 -6.12 27.52 22.45
C PRO A 583 -5.59 26.57 23.55
N SER A 584 -6.48 26.08 24.42
CA SER A 584 -6.17 25.02 25.40
C SER A 584 -5.88 23.66 24.74
N ARG A 585 -6.33 23.42 23.51
CA ARG A 585 -6.01 22.22 22.72
C ARG A 585 -4.83 22.49 21.79
N TRP A 586 -3.70 21.87 22.11
CA TRP A 586 -2.44 22.01 21.37
C TRP A 586 -1.73 20.66 21.24
N HIS A 587 -0.87 20.55 20.22
CA HIS A 587 0.03 19.41 19.98
C HIS A 587 1.48 19.87 20.03
N GLY A 588 2.38 18.96 20.43
CA GLY A 588 3.78 19.29 20.66
C GLY A 588 4.71 18.09 20.66
N LEU A 589 5.98 18.38 20.96
CA LEU A 589 7.04 17.38 21.13
C LEU A 589 7.38 17.20 22.60
N LEU A 590 7.68 15.96 22.99
CA LEU A 590 8.36 15.64 24.23
C LEU A 590 9.86 15.56 23.96
N LEU A 591 10.63 16.35 24.72
CA LEU A 591 12.06 16.58 24.53
C LEU A 591 12.86 16.19 25.78
N GLU A 592 14.04 15.61 25.58
CA GLU A 592 15.04 15.32 26.62
C GLU A 592 16.34 16.10 26.35
N PRO A 593 16.95 16.77 27.35
CA PRO A 593 18.23 17.47 27.18
C PRO A 593 19.38 16.53 26.81
N THR A 594 20.29 17.01 25.96
CA THR A 594 21.51 16.27 25.58
C THR A 594 22.68 16.42 26.56
N GLY A 595 22.58 17.38 27.49
CA GLY A 595 23.70 17.90 28.28
C GLY A 595 24.39 19.12 27.65
N GLU A 596 24.25 19.35 26.34
CA GLU A 596 24.66 20.59 25.70
C GLU A 596 23.60 21.70 25.87
N LYS A 597 24.06 22.95 26.00
CA LYS A 597 23.19 24.10 26.31
C LYS A 597 22.15 24.33 25.20
N ASN A 598 20.87 24.38 25.59
CA ASN A 598 19.72 24.56 24.69
C ASN A 598 19.63 23.50 23.57
N GLN A 599 20.25 22.32 23.75
CA GLN A 599 20.22 21.22 22.78
C GLN A 599 19.49 20.00 23.35
N PHE A 600 18.52 19.51 22.59
CA PHE A 600 17.59 18.46 22.99
C PHE A 600 17.52 17.34 21.96
N ARG A 601 17.06 16.16 22.38
CA ARG A 601 16.55 15.10 21.51
C ARG A 601 15.05 15.01 21.65
N ARG A 602 14.35 14.70 20.56
CA ARG A 602 12.96 14.26 20.60
C ARG A 602 12.90 12.86 21.20
N VAL A 603 11.96 12.65 22.13
CA VAL A 603 11.67 11.34 22.73
C VAL A 603 10.18 10.95 22.68
N GLY A 604 9.31 11.83 22.16
CA GLY A 604 7.89 11.52 21.95
C GLY A 604 7.05 12.67 21.40
N PHE A 605 5.75 12.43 21.34
CA PHE A 605 4.67 13.35 20.96
C PHE A 605 3.77 13.67 22.17
N CYS A 606 3.13 14.84 22.20
CA CYS A 606 2.15 15.19 23.24
C CYS A 606 0.94 15.99 22.74
N ARG A 607 -0.17 15.91 23.47
CA ARG A 607 -1.44 16.60 23.18
C ARG A 607 -2.31 16.86 24.41
N THR A 608 -3.24 17.82 24.29
CA THR A 608 -4.21 18.19 25.34
C THR A 608 -5.68 18.08 24.92
N GLU A 609 -5.99 17.42 23.79
CA GLU A 609 -7.31 17.48 23.16
C GLU A 609 -8.51 17.01 24.02
N GLU A 610 -8.26 16.29 25.11
CA GLU A 610 -9.27 15.68 25.98
C GLU A 610 -9.33 16.34 27.37
N ILE A 611 -8.54 17.39 27.63
CA ILE A 611 -8.35 17.98 28.96
C ILE A 611 -8.51 19.52 28.89
N PRO A 612 -9.39 20.15 29.71
CA PRO A 612 -9.59 21.60 29.70
C PRO A 612 -8.48 22.37 30.44
N THR A 613 -7.26 22.28 29.93
CA THR A 613 -6.07 22.98 30.47
C THR A 613 -5.99 24.40 29.95
N ARG A 614 -6.52 25.36 30.71
CA ARG A 614 -6.24 26.77 30.46
C ARG A 614 -4.75 27.08 30.67
N ASP A 615 -4.21 27.86 29.74
CA ASP A 615 -3.10 28.79 29.95
C ASP A 615 -1.74 28.22 30.41
N TRP A 616 -1.48 26.91 30.28
CA TRP A 616 -0.18 26.33 30.69
C TRP A 616 1.04 26.82 29.87
N PHE A 617 0.79 27.45 28.72
CA PHE A 617 1.79 28.12 27.87
C PHE A 617 1.53 29.64 27.71
N SER A 618 0.62 30.27 28.47
CA SER A 618 0.41 31.73 28.37
C SER A 618 1.68 32.48 28.79
N ASP A 619 2.15 32.19 29.99
CA ASP A 619 3.18 32.93 30.71
C ASP A 619 4.60 32.41 30.41
N VAL A 620 4.69 31.33 29.63
CA VAL A 620 5.95 30.74 29.16
C VAL A 620 6.54 31.63 28.06
N THR A 621 7.74 32.14 28.30
CA THR A 621 8.54 32.82 27.27
C THR A 621 9.02 31.84 26.20
N GLU A 622 9.18 32.31 24.97
CA GLU A 622 9.80 31.51 23.92
C GLU A 622 11.31 31.41 24.12
N GLU A 623 11.86 30.23 23.83
CA GLU A 623 13.30 29.99 23.86
C GLU A 623 13.79 29.50 22.49
N THR A 624 14.99 29.96 22.11
CA THR A 624 15.71 29.37 20.98
C THR A 624 16.40 28.09 21.42
N ILE A 625 16.00 26.97 20.80
CA ILE A 625 16.52 25.63 21.07
C ILE A 625 17.02 24.96 19.78
N THR A 626 17.81 23.89 19.93
CA THR A 626 18.24 23.02 18.84
C THR A 626 17.86 21.57 19.13
N ILE A 627 17.26 20.89 18.16
CA ILE A 627 16.91 19.47 18.25
C ILE A 627 17.82 18.69 17.28
N VAL A 628 18.43 17.61 17.77
CA VAL A 628 19.43 16.77 17.05
C VAL A 628 19.02 15.30 16.98
#